data_AF-A0A950BDB2-F1
#
_entry.id   AF-A0A950BDB2-F1
#
_cell.length_a   1.000
_cell.length_b   1.000
_cell.length_c   1.000
_cell.angle_alpha   90.00
_cell.angle_beta   90.00
_cell.angle_gamma   90.00
#
_symmetry.space_group_name_H-M   'P 1'
#
loop_
_entity.id
_entity.type
_entity.pdbx_description
1 polymer ?
#
loop_
_entity_poly.entity_id
_entity_poly.type
_entity_poly.pdbx_seq_one_letter_code
_entity_poly.pdbx_strand_id
1 'polypeptide(L)'
;MKRRLFVVVVLVAGLLCVSTTARGADRVLVSDDLARRTPGLITNQFAFLHPSDAKARKDAIWEVTSGSFFADRGSGFSGVPDDVTPNALSTNGSGSAIFHALTNENDIDDATVTFDLQTVAFFDRTGVPPRPEDGVAAVLR
;
A
#
# COMPACT_ATOMS: atom_id res chain seq x y z
N MET A 1 11.34 35.26 77.81
CA MET A 1 10.48 34.07 77.99
C MET A 1 9.94 33.62 76.63
N LYS A 2 9.99 32.30 76.38
CA LYS A 2 9.34 31.52 75.31
C LYS A 2 9.94 31.55 73.89
N ARG A 3 10.78 30.52 73.66
CA ARG A 3 11.15 29.90 72.37
C ARG A 3 9.91 29.50 71.57
N ARG A 4 10.03 29.47 70.23
CA ARG A 4 9.69 28.28 69.40
C ARG A 4 10.28 28.41 67.99
N LEU A 5 11.12 27.43 67.69
CA LEU A 5 11.74 27.11 66.42
C LEU A 5 10.68 26.38 65.57
N PHE A 6 10.49 26.77 64.31
CA PHE A 6 9.79 25.94 63.32
C PHE A 6 10.71 25.75 62.11
N VAL A 7 11.18 24.52 61.97
CA VAL A 7 11.80 23.97 60.77
C VAL A 7 10.68 23.68 59.78
N VAL A 8 10.77 24.19 58.55
CA VAL A 8 9.94 23.69 57.45
C VAL A 8 10.90 23.16 56.38
N VAL A 9 10.75 21.87 56.15
CA VAL A 9 11.46 21.02 55.21
C VAL A 9 11.13 21.44 53.78
N VAL A 10 12.17 21.67 52.97
CA VAL A 10 12.06 21.89 51.53
C VAL A 10 11.74 20.55 50.87
N LEU A 11 10.57 20.42 50.24
CA LEU A 11 10.19 19.29 49.40
C LEU A 11 10.26 19.75 47.93
N VAL A 12 11.39 19.50 47.28
CA VAL A 12 11.54 19.65 45.83
C VAL A 12 10.84 18.46 45.18
N ALA A 13 9.62 18.66 44.70
CA ALA A 13 8.96 17.72 43.81
C ALA A 13 9.53 17.90 42.39
N GLY A 14 10.61 17.18 42.09
CA GLY A 14 11.10 17.04 40.72
C GLY A 14 10.10 16.22 39.91
N LEU A 15 9.32 16.87 39.06
CA LEU A 15 8.54 16.20 38.02
C LEU A 15 9.56 15.66 36.99
N LEU A 16 9.94 14.40 37.10
CA LEU A 16 10.49 13.69 35.95
C LEU A 16 9.33 13.53 34.95
N CYS A 17 9.31 14.37 33.91
CA CYS A 17 8.68 14.01 32.65
C CYS A 17 9.41 12.77 32.12
N VAL A 18 8.97 11.59 32.53
CA VAL A 18 9.27 10.37 31.81
C VAL A 18 8.49 10.50 30.52
N SER A 19 9.15 10.97 29.47
CA SER A 19 8.68 10.79 28.10
C SER A 19 8.72 9.28 27.85
N THR A 20 7.67 8.55 28.22
CA THR A 20 7.42 7.25 27.63
C THR A 20 7.16 7.52 26.16
N THR A 21 8.22 7.51 25.35
CA THR A 21 8.10 7.13 23.94
C THR A 21 7.54 5.72 23.99
N ALA A 22 6.22 5.62 24.03
CA ALA A 22 5.53 4.41 23.67
C ALA A 22 6.06 4.08 22.28
N ARG A 23 6.99 3.14 22.23
CA ARG A 23 7.41 2.50 21.00
C ARG A 23 6.11 1.85 20.53
N GLY A 24 5.43 2.54 19.61
CA GLY A 24 4.12 2.12 19.13
C GLY A 24 4.24 0.64 18.80
N ALA A 25 3.32 -0.17 19.34
CA ALA A 25 3.18 -1.52 18.84
C ALA A 25 3.14 -1.42 17.31
N ASP A 26 3.95 -2.23 16.61
CA ASP A 26 3.98 -2.30 15.15
C ASP A 26 2.54 -2.47 14.64
N ARG A 27 1.90 -1.36 14.30
CA ARG A 27 0.56 -1.36 13.74
C ARG A 27 0.76 -1.64 12.27
N VAL A 28 0.25 -2.77 11.82
CA VAL A 28 0.09 -3.03 10.39
C VAL A 28 -0.88 -1.99 9.85
N LEU A 29 -0.37 -1.05 9.04
CA LEU A 29 -1.17 0.01 8.43
C LEU A 29 -2.01 -0.55 7.29
N VAL A 30 -1.36 -1.30 6.40
CA VAL A 30 -1.99 -2.01 5.29
C VAL A 30 -1.34 -3.38 5.17
N SER A 31 -2.17 -4.41 4.99
CA SER A 31 -1.72 -5.75 4.65
C SER A 31 -2.80 -6.47 3.86
N ASP A 32 -2.36 -7.22 2.86
CA ASP A 32 -3.21 -8.07 2.07
C ASP A 32 -2.66 -9.50 2.10
N ASP A 33 -3.38 -10.42 2.75
CA ASP A 33 -3.07 -11.85 2.72
C ASP A 33 -3.62 -12.46 1.43
N LEU A 34 -2.83 -12.35 0.36
CA LEU A 34 -3.18 -12.85 -0.97
C LEU A 34 -3.43 -14.36 -1.00
N ALA A 35 -2.92 -15.12 -0.02
CA ALA A 35 -3.19 -16.56 0.10
C ALA A 35 -4.64 -16.86 0.49
N ARG A 36 -5.35 -15.89 1.07
CA ARG A 36 -6.78 -16.00 1.38
C ARG A 36 -7.69 -15.49 0.28
N ARG A 37 -7.14 -14.86 -0.76
CA ARG A 37 -7.94 -14.36 -1.88
C ARG A 37 -8.37 -15.50 -2.79
N THR A 38 -9.57 -15.36 -3.34
CA THR A 38 -10.02 -16.23 -4.43
C THR A 38 -9.20 -15.91 -5.68
N PRO A 39 -8.63 -16.92 -6.37
CA PRO A 39 -7.90 -16.68 -7.61
C PRO A 39 -8.74 -15.93 -8.65
N GLY A 40 -8.13 -14.95 -9.32
CA GLY A 40 -8.79 -14.11 -10.31
C GLY A 40 -8.59 -12.62 -10.09
N LEU A 41 -9.41 -11.82 -10.77
CA LEU A 41 -9.32 -10.37 -10.77
C LEU A 41 -9.66 -9.79 -9.39
N ILE A 42 -8.72 -9.02 -8.82
CA ILE A 42 -8.93 -8.21 -7.61
C ILE A 42 -9.60 -6.89 -8.02
N THR A 43 -8.96 -6.12 -8.90
CA THR A 43 -9.45 -4.83 -9.42
C THR A 43 -8.67 -4.47 -10.70
N ASN A 44 -9.09 -3.43 -11.42
CA ASN A 44 -8.43 -2.96 -12.63
C ASN A 44 -8.72 -1.48 -12.94
N GLN A 45 -8.09 -0.98 -14.00
CA GLN A 45 -8.31 0.35 -14.53
C GLN A 45 -9.78 0.65 -14.86
N PHE A 46 -10.56 -0.34 -15.31
CA PHE A 46 -11.99 -0.13 -15.55
C PHE A 46 -12.71 0.27 -14.26
N ALA A 47 -12.42 -0.40 -13.14
CA ALA A 47 -13.05 -0.08 -11.85
C ALA A 47 -12.69 1.34 -11.37
N PHE A 48 -11.45 1.78 -11.61
CA PHE A 48 -11.00 3.15 -11.32
C PHE A 48 -11.71 4.20 -12.17
N LEU A 49 -11.82 3.98 -13.48
CA LEU A 49 -12.47 4.93 -14.40
C LEU A 49 -14.00 4.96 -14.29
N HIS A 50 -14.60 3.88 -13.77
CA HIS A 50 -16.05 3.70 -13.68
C HIS A 50 -16.52 3.28 -12.27
N PRO A 51 -16.24 4.06 -11.22
CA PRO A 51 -16.43 3.63 -9.82
C PRO A 51 -17.90 3.38 -9.42
N SER A 52 -18.84 3.94 -10.18
CA SER A 52 -20.29 3.77 -10.00
C SER A 52 -20.91 2.69 -10.89
N ASP A 53 -20.15 2.09 -11.80
CA ASP A 53 -20.67 1.01 -12.66
C ASP A 53 -20.85 -0.28 -11.85
N ALA A 54 -21.98 -0.95 -12.01
CA ALA A 54 -22.28 -2.19 -11.29
C ALA A 54 -21.33 -3.35 -11.62
N LYS A 55 -20.61 -3.26 -12.75
CA LYS A 55 -19.61 -4.24 -13.18
C LYS A 55 -18.21 -3.91 -12.66
N ALA A 56 -17.98 -2.72 -12.10
CA ALA A 56 -16.69 -2.33 -11.56
C ALA A 56 -16.30 -3.25 -10.40
N ARG A 57 -15.19 -3.97 -10.57
CA ARG A 57 -14.59 -4.81 -9.53
C ARG A 57 -13.75 -3.94 -8.60
N LYS A 58 -14.40 -3.36 -7.60
CA LYS A 58 -13.74 -2.56 -6.56
C LYS A 58 -13.13 -3.48 -5.50
N ASP A 59 -11.98 -3.07 -4.97
CA ASP A 59 -11.33 -3.74 -3.86
C ASP A 59 -11.22 -2.79 -2.66
N ALA A 60 -11.22 -3.36 -1.45
CA ALA A 60 -11.12 -2.58 -0.22
C ALA A 60 -9.70 -2.04 0.01
N ILE A 61 -8.67 -2.77 -0.45
CA ILE A 61 -7.27 -2.42 -0.24
C ILE A 61 -6.71 -1.73 -1.47
N TRP A 62 -7.00 -2.24 -2.66
CA TRP A 62 -6.35 -1.81 -3.88
C TRP A 62 -7.23 -0.97 -4.79
N GLU A 63 -6.62 0.07 -5.37
CA GLU A 63 -7.10 0.78 -6.55
C GLU A 63 -6.07 0.65 -7.66
N VAL A 64 -6.50 0.34 -8.88
CA VAL A 64 -5.61 0.21 -10.03
C VAL A 64 -5.95 1.29 -11.04
N THR A 65 -5.03 2.23 -11.24
CA THR A 65 -5.22 3.36 -12.16
C THR A 65 -4.75 3.03 -13.58
N SER A 66 -3.91 2.01 -13.73
CA SER A 66 -3.46 1.45 -15.01
C SER A 66 -3.24 -0.06 -14.91
N GLY A 67 -3.75 -0.80 -15.89
CA GLY A 67 -3.65 -2.25 -15.96
C GLY A 67 -4.70 -3.01 -15.14
N SER A 68 -4.36 -4.24 -14.74
CA SER A 68 -5.23 -5.14 -13.96
C SER A 68 -4.43 -5.79 -12.84
N PHE A 69 -5.08 -6.09 -11.71
CA PHE A 69 -4.44 -6.79 -10.60
C PHE A 69 -5.17 -8.08 -10.27
N PHE A 70 -4.45 -9.19 -10.27
CA PHE A 70 -4.99 -10.54 -10.06
C PHE A 70 -4.36 -11.19 -8.83
N ALA A 71 -5.12 -12.03 -8.14
CA ALA A 71 -4.62 -13.00 -7.19
C ALA A 71 -4.43 -14.36 -7.89
N ASP A 72 -3.29 -15.02 -7.68
CA ASP A 72 -3.11 -16.43 -8.02
C ASP A 72 -2.19 -17.10 -6.99
N ARG A 73 -2.65 -18.21 -6.40
CA ARG A 73 -1.89 -19.06 -5.47
C ARG A 73 -1.10 -18.31 -4.37
N GLY A 74 -1.69 -17.25 -3.80
CA GLY A 74 -1.04 -16.47 -2.74
C GLY A 74 -0.14 -15.34 -3.21
N SER A 75 -0.06 -15.10 -4.52
CA SER A 75 0.70 -14.01 -5.12
C SER A 75 -0.20 -13.04 -5.87
N GLY A 76 0.25 -11.79 -5.96
CA GLY A 76 -0.35 -10.76 -6.77
C GLY A 76 0.35 -10.71 -8.12
N PHE A 77 -0.40 -10.51 -9.20
CA PHE A 77 0.14 -10.44 -10.55
C PHE A 77 -0.60 -9.42 -11.39
N SER A 78 0.11 -8.72 -12.27
CA SER A 78 -0.45 -7.69 -13.15
C SER A 78 -1.23 -8.27 -14.34
N GLY A 79 -1.08 -9.56 -14.67
CA GLY A 79 -1.54 -10.08 -15.96
C GLY A 79 -0.41 -10.14 -16.98
N VAL A 80 -0.64 -10.90 -18.06
CA VAL A 80 0.31 -10.98 -19.18
C VAL A 80 0.46 -9.59 -19.77
N PRO A 81 1.68 -9.01 -19.86
CA PRO A 81 1.83 -7.65 -20.33
C PRO A 81 1.24 -7.46 -21.74
N ASP A 82 0.31 -6.51 -21.86
CA ASP A 82 -0.37 -6.11 -23.09
C ASP A 82 -0.80 -4.64 -22.99
N ASP A 83 -1.12 -4.00 -24.13
CA ASP A 83 -1.57 -2.60 -24.20
C ASP A 83 -3.10 -2.49 -24.35
N VAL A 84 -3.83 -3.57 -24.13
CA VAL A 84 -5.28 -3.60 -24.31
C VAL A 84 -5.93 -3.00 -23.08
N THR A 85 -6.72 -1.94 -23.26
CA THR A 85 -7.51 -1.38 -22.15
C THR A 85 -8.45 -2.46 -21.58
N PRO A 86 -8.33 -2.83 -20.30
CA PRO A 86 -9.10 -3.92 -19.73
C PRO A 86 -10.58 -3.54 -19.65
N ASN A 87 -11.46 -4.48 -19.98
CA ASN A 87 -12.87 -4.40 -19.68
C ASN A 87 -13.12 -4.68 -18.18
N ALA A 88 -14.37 -4.61 -17.73
CA ALA A 88 -14.73 -4.80 -16.32
C ALA A 88 -14.23 -6.10 -15.67
N LEU A 89 -13.93 -7.13 -16.46
CA LEU A 89 -13.46 -8.43 -15.99
C LEU A 89 -12.05 -8.77 -16.49
N SER A 90 -11.37 -7.84 -17.16
CA SER A 90 -10.07 -8.02 -17.82
C SER A 90 -10.01 -9.25 -18.74
N THR A 91 -11.13 -9.63 -19.35
CA THR A 91 -11.21 -10.82 -20.23
C THR A 91 -10.73 -10.55 -21.65
N ASN A 92 -10.62 -9.28 -22.05
CA ASN A 92 -10.09 -8.85 -23.34
C ASN A 92 -8.58 -8.54 -23.31
N GLY A 93 -8.00 -8.44 -22.12
CA GLY A 93 -6.61 -8.03 -21.91
C GLY A 93 -6.42 -7.47 -20.50
N SER A 94 -5.17 -7.39 -20.07
CA SER A 94 -4.79 -6.91 -18.74
C SER A 94 -4.48 -5.41 -18.73
N GLY A 95 -4.01 -4.84 -19.85
CA GLY A 95 -3.51 -3.48 -19.94
C GLY A 95 -2.19 -3.25 -19.20
N SER A 96 -1.48 -4.33 -18.87
CA SER A 96 -0.33 -4.29 -17.95
C SER A 96 1.01 -4.02 -18.63
N ALA A 97 1.01 -3.45 -19.83
CA ALA A 97 2.16 -2.72 -20.36
C ALA A 97 2.61 -1.60 -19.40
N ILE A 98 1.65 -1.01 -18.68
CA ILE A 98 1.89 -0.16 -17.51
C ILE A 98 0.96 -0.63 -16.40
N PHE A 99 1.53 -1.08 -15.29
CA PHE A 99 0.79 -1.45 -14.10
C PHE A 99 1.01 -0.40 -13.01
N HIS A 100 -0.09 0.20 -12.54
CA HIS A 100 -0.05 1.17 -11.45
C HIS A 100 -1.18 0.88 -10.46
N ALA A 101 -0.80 0.37 -9.28
CA ALA A 101 -1.68 0.09 -8.16
C ALA A 101 -1.36 1.00 -6.98
N LEU A 102 -2.40 1.38 -6.26
CA LEU A 102 -2.38 2.19 -5.07
C LEU A 102 -3.13 1.46 -3.96
N THR A 103 -2.70 1.65 -2.72
CA THR A 103 -3.54 1.31 -1.57
C THR A 103 -4.59 2.39 -1.38
N ASN A 104 -5.80 2.04 -0.96
CA ASN A 104 -6.86 2.99 -0.62
C ASN A 104 -6.56 3.77 0.66
N GLU A 105 -5.72 3.22 1.55
CA GLU A 105 -5.28 3.92 2.75
C GLU A 105 -4.40 5.11 2.36
N ASN A 106 -4.76 6.28 2.88
CA ASN A 106 -4.18 7.57 2.50
C ASN A 106 -3.70 8.39 3.70
N ASP A 107 -3.69 7.80 4.90
CA ASP A 107 -3.25 8.42 6.15
C ASP A 107 -1.93 7.80 6.65
N ILE A 108 -1.02 7.50 5.73
CA ILE A 108 0.28 6.87 6.00
C ILE A 108 1.39 7.91 5.94
N ASP A 109 1.85 8.36 7.11
CA ASP A 109 3.01 9.26 7.23
C ASP A 109 4.33 8.48 7.28
N ASP A 110 4.65 7.91 8.46
CA ASP A 110 5.87 7.13 8.70
C ASP A 110 5.57 5.63 8.58
N ALA A 111 6.13 4.98 7.57
CA ALA A 111 5.92 3.55 7.33
C ALA A 111 7.18 2.81 6.90
N THR A 112 7.21 1.52 7.23
CA THR A 112 8.09 0.54 6.59
C THR A 112 7.27 -0.26 5.59
N VAL A 113 7.71 -0.27 4.34
CA VAL A 113 7.08 -1.07 3.27
C VAL A 113 7.87 -2.35 3.09
N THR A 114 7.20 -3.50 3.08
CA THR A 114 7.82 -4.81 2.85
C THR A 114 6.95 -5.61 1.90
N PHE A 115 7.56 -6.09 0.81
CA PHE A 115 6.93 -6.95 -0.17
C PHE A 115 8.01 -7.70 -0.96
N ASP A 116 7.63 -8.85 -1.49
CA ASP A 116 8.45 -9.59 -2.45
C ASP A 116 8.01 -9.23 -3.87
N LEU A 117 8.98 -9.02 -4.76
CA LEU A 117 8.75 -8.65 -6.14
C LEU A 117 9.52 -9.58 -7.09
N GLN A 118 8.79 -10.15 -8.05
CA GLN A 118 9.39 -10.85 -9.17
C GLN A 118 8.97 -10.17 -10.48
N THR A 119 9.94 -9.65 -11.23
CA THR A 119 9.72 -9.19 -12.60
C THR A 119 9.86 -10.38 -13.54
N VAL A 120 8.75 -10.81 -14.15
CA VAL A 120 8.73 -12.00 -15.03
C VAL A 120 9.11 -11.65 -16.47
N ALA A 121 8.62 -10.52 -16.98
CA ALA A 121 8.91 -10.05 -18.33
C ALA A 121 8.71 -8.53 -18.43
N PHE A 122 9.48 -7.89 -19.30
CA PHE A 122 9.22 -6.52 -19.75
C PHE A 122 8.38 -6.56 -21.03
N PHE A 123 7.52 -5.56 -21.20
CA PHE A 123 6.73 -5.40 -22.41
C PHE A 123 7.48 -4.52 -23.41
N ASP A 124 7.70 -5.04 -24.63
CA ASP A 124 8.18 -4.24 -25.75
C ASP A 124 7.28 -4.50 -26.97
N ARG A 125 6.44 -3.52 -27.29
CA ARG A 125 5.59 -3.50 -28.49
C ARG A 125 6.01 -2.44 -29.50
N THR A 126 6.90 -1.53 -29.11
CA THR A 126 7.21 -0.33 -29.89
C THR A 126 8.46 -0.49 -30.74
N GLY A 127 9.25 -1.55 -30.50
CA GLY A 127 10.59 -1.68 -31.08
C GLY A 127 11.56 -0.62 -30.55
N VAL A 128 11.14 0.12 -29.51
CA VAL A 128 11.99 1.03 -28.76
C VAL A 128 12.69 0.18 -27.69
N PRO A 129 14.03 0.16 -27.68
CA PRO A 129 14.77 -0.59 -26.67
C PRO A 129 14.37 -0.17 -25.26
N PRO A 130 14.32 -1.11 -24.29
CA PRO A 130 14.11 -0.79 -22.89
C PRO A 130 15.09 0.28 -22.42
N ARG A 131 14.58 1.24 -21.66
CA ARG A 131 15.39 2.33 -21.08
C ARG A 131 15.79 1.99 -19.65
N PRO A 132 16.87 2.59 -19.12
CA PRO A 132 17.30 2.35 -17.74
C PRO A 132 16.23 2.72 -16.70
N GLU A 133 15.31 3.63 -17.04
CA GLU A 133 14.17 3.99 -16.19
C GLU A 133 12.99 3.02 -16.27
N ASP A 134 12.97 2.07 -17.22
CA ASP A 134 11.91 1.07 -17.29
C ASP A 134 12.12 0.05 -16.16
N GLY A 135 11.13 -0.11 -15.29
CA GLY A 135 11.29 -0.91 -14.09
C GLY A 135 10.12 -0.80 -13.13
N VAL A 136 10.40 -1.06 -11.86
CA VAL A 136 9.42 -0.99 -10.78
C VAL A 136 9.81 0.10 -9.79
N ALA A 137 8.84 0.95 -9.46
CA ALA A 137 8.95 1.92 -8.39
C ALA A 137 7.89 1.62 -7.33
N ALA A 138 8.30 1.64 -6.07
CA ALA A 138 7.41 1.62 -4.91
C ALA A 138 7.62 2.92 -4.14
N VAL A 139 6.54 3.68 -3.95
CA VAL A 139 6.58 5.00 -3.32
C VAL A 139 5.50 5.09 -2.24
N LEU A 140 5.80 5.79 -1.16
CA LEU A 140 4.80 6.26 -0.21
C LEU A 140 4.16 7.53 -0.80
N ARG A 141 2.86 7.70 -0.58
CA ARG A 141 2.08 8.82 -1.12
C ARG A 141 1.49 9.65 0.01
#